data_AF-A0A2S7JEL0-F1
#
_entry.id   AF-A0A2S7JEL0-F1
#
_cell.length_a   1.000
_cell.length_b   1.000
_cell.length_c   1.000
_cell.angle_alpha   90.00
_cell.angle_beta   90.00
_cell.angle_gamma   90.00
#
_symmetry.space_group_name_H-M   'P 1'
#
loop_
_entity.id
_entity.type
_entity.pdbx_description
1 polymer ?
#
loop_
_entity_poly.entity_id
_entity_poly.type
_entity_poly.pdbx_seq_one_letter_code
_entity_poly.pdbx_strand_id
1 'polypeptide(L)'
;MTKKLIALAVIAAGVLAVDSKEIPVGQPFEAADDLAEKLIAAGDAKEEAPAAPAPAKGKTVKARVLVDGTLGKINQVIDVPQENVKTLESEGQIDTSKAAVTYALSLKTDD
;
A
#
# COMPACT_ATOMS: atom_id res chain seq x y z
N MET A 1 -11.94 -22.54 17.96
CA MET A 1 -11.83 -22.54 16.49
C MET A 1 -10.97 -21.36 16.08
N THR A 2 -10.25 -21.42 14.97
CA THR A 2 -9.46 -20.29 14.47
C THR A 2 -10.23 -19.60 13.34
N LYS A 3 -10.19 -18.26 13.34
CA LYS A 3 -10.79 -17.39 12.32
C LYS A 3 -9.68 -16.78 11.47
N LYS A 4 -9.94 -16.66 10.17
CA LYS A 4 -9.09 -15.91 9.23
C LYS A 4 -9.49 -14.45 9.25
N LEU A 5 -8.52 -13.58 9.48
CA LEU A 5 -8.69 -12.14 9.59
C LEU A 5 -7.72 -11.42 8.67
N ILE A 6 -8.02 -10.18 8.34
CA ILE A 6 -7.12 -9.27 7.63
C ILE A 6 -6.71 -8.16 8.59
N ALA A 7 -5.40 -7.94 8.73
CA ALA A 7 -4.86 -6.86 9.57
C ALA A 7 -5.22 -5.49 8.98
N LEU A 8 -5.84 -4.62 9.78
CA LEU A 8 -6.12 -3.22 9.45
C LEU A 8 -5.06 -2.27 10.04
N ALA A 9 -4.34 -2.72 11.07
CA ALA A 9 -3.17 -2.06 11.64
C ALA A 9 -1.98 -3.04 11.67
N VAL A 10 -0.76 -2.54 11.84
CA VAL A 10 0.41 -3.41 12.04
C VAL A 10 0.25 -4.14 13.35
N ILE A 11 0.13 -5.47 13.31
CA ILE A 11 -0.01 -6.29 14.51
C ILE A 11 1.38 -6.71 14.97
N ALA A 12 1.80 -6.20 16.12
CA ALA A 12 3.11 -6.49 16.69
C ALA A 12 3.32 -7.99 16.96
N ALA A 13 4.54 -8.44 16.69
CA ALA A 13 5.02 -9.78 17.05
C ALA A 13 4.91 -9.97 18.57
N GLY A 14 3.89 -10.70 19.02
CA GLY A 14 3.62 -10.92 20.44
C GLY A 14 2.13 -10.92 20.80
N VAL A 15 1.26 -10.37 19.95
CA VAL A 15 -0.19 -10.39 20.17
C VAL A 15 -0.79 -11.75 19.79
N LEU A 16 -0.27 -12.42 18.77
CA LEU A 16 -0.85 -13.64 18.20
C LEU A 16 -0.20 -14.94 18.69
N ALA A 17 1.14 -14.95 18.82
CA ALA A 17 1.93 -15.99 19.45
C ALA A 17 3.36 -15.49 19.67
N VAL A 18 4.08 -16.10 20.61
CA VAL A 18 5.49 -15.81 20.93
C VAL A 18 6.46 -15.96 19.75
N ASP A 19 6.03 -16.64 18.68
CA ASP A 19 6.85 -16.91 17.48
C ASP A 19 6.30 -16.26 16.19
N SER A 20 5.22 -15.47 16.27
CA SER A 20 4.62 -14.84 15.09
C SER A 20 5.36 -13.55 14.74
N LYS A 21 5.95 -13.52 13.53
CA LYS A 21 6.49 -12.31 12.90
C LYS A 21 5.40 -11.24 12.76
N GLU A 22 5.80 -9.98 12.85
CA GLU A 22 4.93 -8.81 12.72
C GLU A 22 4.05 -8.92 11.46
N ILE A 23 2.75 -8.67 11.61
CA ILE A 23 1.77 -8.80 10.53
C ILE A 23 1.50 -7.41 9.96
N PRO A 24 2.02 -7.08 8.76
CA PRO A 24 1.71 -5.82 8.10
C PRO A 24 0.21 -5.66 7.80
N VAL A 25 -0.19 -4.40 7.74
CA VAL A 25 -1.53 -3.98 7.30
C VAL A 25 -1.86 -4.62 5.95
N GLY A 26 -3.05 -5.20 5.85
CA GLY A 26 -3.58 -5.85 4.66
C GLY A 26 -3.18 -7.31 4.50
N GLN A 27 -2.36 -7.88 5.41
CA GLN A 27 -2.00 -9.29 5.36
C GLN A 27 -3.08 -10.16 6.05
N PRO A 28 -3.50 -11.28 5.43
CA PRO A 28 -4.35 -12.27 6.08
C PRO A 28 -3.57 -13.05 7.14
N PHE A 29 -4.20 -13.32 8.27
CA PHE A 29 -3.65 -14.10 9.37
C PHE A 29 -4.74 -14.90 10.09
N GLU A 30 -4.33 -15.97 10.78
CA GLU A 30 -5.23 -16.82 11.55
C GLU A 30 -5.11 -16.50 13.04
N ALA A 31 -6.24 -16.26 13.69
CA ALA A 31 -6.31 -16.00 15.12
C ALA A 31 -7.35 -16.91 15.79
N ALA A 32 -7.16 -17.20 17.08
CA ALA A 32 -8.19 -17.83 17.89
C ALA A 32 -9.43 -16.93 17.99
N ASP A 33 -10.63 -17.51 18.06
CA ASP A 33 -11.90 -16.78 18.08
C ASP A 33 -11.94 -15.62 19.11
N ASP A 34 -11.53 -15.90 20.35
CA ASP A 34 -11.47 -14.91 21.43
C ASP A 34 -10.57 -13.70 21.13
N LEU A 35 -9.50 -13.92 20.35
CA LEU A 35 -8.55 -12.88 19.98
C LEU A 35 -8.98 -12.17 18.70
N ALA A 36 -9.64 -12.90 17.80
CA ALA A 36 -10.25 -12.35 16.61
C ALA A 36 -11.28 -11.29 16.95
N GLU A 37 -12.22 -11.58 17.86
CA GLU A 37 -13.22 -10.63 18.30
C GLU A 37 -12.61 -9.39 18.95
N LYS A 38 -11.54 -9.55 19.73
CA LYS A 38 -10.81 -8.42 20.34
C LYS A 38 -10.15 -7.53 19.30
N LEU A 39 -9.49 -8.11 18.29
CA LEU A 39 -8.83 -7.34 17.23
C LEU A 39 -9.84 -6.64 16.32
N ILE A 40 -10.99 -7.26 16.08
CA ILE A 40 -12.09 -6.64 15.33
C ILE A 40 -12.70 -5.49 16.13
N ALA A 41 -12.95 -5.69 17.43
CA ALA A 41 -13.48 -4.65 18.31
C ALA A 41 -12.50 -3.47 18.50
N ALA A 42 -11.19 -3.73 18.47
CA ALA A 42 -10.15 -2.71 18.53
C ALA A 42 -9.93 -1.99 17.20
N GLY A 43 -10.46 -2.51 16.09
CA GLY A 43 -10.24 -1.97 14.74
C GLY A 43 -8.90 -2.35 14.13
N ASP A 44 -8.14 -3.24 14.75
CA ASP A 44 -6.84 -3.74 14.28
C ASP A 44 -6.97 -4.85 13.23
N ALA A 45 -8.14 -5.50 13.12
CA ALA A 45 -8.41 -6.54 12.13
C ALA A 45 -9.88 -6.58 11.68
N LYS A 46 -10.17 -7.29 10.59
CA LYS A 46 -11.54 -7.59 10.14
C LYS A 46 -11.69 -9.06 9.74
N GLU A 47 -12.88 -9.64 9.91
CA GLU A 47 -13.21 -10.98 9.42
C GLU A 47 -13.00 -11.09 7.91
N GLU A 48 -12.33 -12.15 7.48
CA GLU A 48 -12.16 -12.49 6.06
C GLU A 48 -13.52 -12.98 5.51
N ALA A 49 -14.38 -12.03 5.14
CA ALA A 49 -15.48 -12.29 4.24
C ALA A 49 -14.92 -12.78 2.88
N PRO A 50 -15.63 -13.67 2.15
CA PRO A 50 -15.14 -14.18 0.87
C PRO A 50 -14.86 -13.02 -0.09
N ALA A 51 -13.56 -12.73 -0.25
CA ALA A 51 -12.95 -11.75 -1.14
C ALA A 51 -13.52 -10.32 -1.11
N ALA A 52 -13.15 -9.55 -0.08
CA ALA A 52 -12.67 -8.21 -0.39
C ALA A 52 -11.18 -8.39 -0.73
N PRO A 53 -10.76 -8.26 -2.00
CA PRO A 53 -9.35 -8.43 -2.35
C PRO A 53 -8.54 -7.50 -1.46
N ALA A 54 -7.41 -7.99 -0.91
CA ALA A 54 -6.30 -7.11 -0.54
C ALA A 54 -6.22 -6.02 -1.62
N PRO A 55 -6.06 -4.71 -1.28
CA PRO A 55 -6.06 -3.66 -2.29
C PRO A 55 -5.22 -4.19 -3.41
N ALA A 56 -5.86 -4.45 -4.55
CA ALA A 56 -5.19 -5.16 -5.61
C ALA A 56 -3.88 -4.39 -5.78
N LYS A 57 -2.79 -5.07 -6.13
CA LYS A 57 -1.78 -4.38 -6.92
C LYS A 57 -2.50 -3.97 -8.21
N GLY A 58 -3.38 -2.98 -8.10
CA GLY A 58 -4.00 -2.28 -9.19
C GLY A 58 -2.81 -1.77 -9.95
N LYS A 59 -2.83 -2.05 -11.25
CA LYS A 59 -1.72 -1.79 -12.15
C LYS A 59 -1.15 -0.41 -11.79
N THR A 60 0.04 -0.36 -11.20
CA THR A 60 0.71 0.90 -10.94
C THR A 60 1.57 1.21 -12.14
N VAL A 61 1.62 2.49 -12.49
CA VAL A 61 2.44 3.00 -13.58
C VAL A 61 3.48 3.92 -12.97
N LYS A 62 4.74 3.71 -13.35
CA LYS A 62 5.81 4.62 -12.97
C LYS A 62 5.62 5.94 -13.71
N ALA A 63 5.63 7.03 -12.97
CA ALA A 63 5.49 8.36 -13.50
C ALA A 63 6.55 9.30 -12.92
N ARG A 64 7.04 10.22 -13.75
CA ARG A 64 7.89 11.33 -13.32
C ARG A 64 7.00 12.43 -12.78
N VAL A 65 7.32 12.95 -11.60
CA VAL A 65 6.68 14.14 -11.04
C VAL A 65 7.15 15.38 -11.80
N LEU A 66 6.21 16.19 -12.27
CA LEU A 66 6.48 17.44 -13.00
C LEU A 66 6.42 18.68 -12.10
N VAL A 67 5.79 18.57 -10.93
CA VAL A 67 5.57 19.69 -10.01
C VAL A 67 5.87 19.25 -8.58
N ASP A 68 6.67 20.02 -7.85
CA ASP A 68 6.89 19.78 -6.42
C ASP A 68 5.58 19.89 -5.64
N GLY A 69 5.29 18.92 -4.77
CA GLY A 69 4.08 18.95 -3.97
C GLY A 69 3.83 17.68 -3.18
N THR A 70 2.55 17.36 -3.00
CA THR A 70 2.08 16.19 -2.22
C THR A 70 2.51 14.85 -2.81
N LEU A 71 2.79 14.79 -4.11
CA LEU A 71 3.26 13.58 -4.79
C LEU A 71 4.78 13.35 -4.65
N GLY A 72 5.54 14.39 -4.29
CA GLY A 72 6.98 14.33 -4.22
C GLY A 72 7.69 15.56 -4.79
N LYS A 73 8.97 15.37 -5.13
CA LYS A 73 9.81 16.40 -5.75
C LYS A 73 9.76 16.32 -7.27
N ILE A 74 9.96 17.44 -7.94
CA ILE A 74 10.11 17.47 -9.39
C ILE A 74 11.23 16.50 -9.83
N ASN A 75 11.00 15.79 -10.94
CA ASN A 75 11.87 14.74 -11.47
C ASN A 75 11.95 13.47 -10.61
N GLN A 76 11.20 13.35 -9.52
CA GLN A 76 11.10 12.10 -8.79
C GLN A 76 10.26 11.09 -9.57
N VAL A 77 10.63 9.81 -9.50
CA VAL A 77 9.82 8.72 -10.06
C VAL A 77 9.00 8.07 -8.95
N ILE A 78 7.68 8.04 -9.14
CA ILE A 78 6.72 7.45 -8.19
C ILE A 78 5.87 6.39 -8.88
N ASP A 79 5.35 5.45 -8.10
CA ASP A 79 4.37 4.46 -8.54
C ASP A 79 2.95 5.00 -8.32
N VAL A 80 2.24 5.24 -9.43
CA VAL A 80 0.89 5.82 -9.41
C VAL A 80 -0.15 4.76 -9.78
N PRO A 81 -1.26 4.64 -9.04
CA PRO A 81 -2.37 3.77 -9.44
C PRO A 81 -2.91 4.14 -10.84
N GLN A 82 -3.08 3.17 -11.74
CA GLN A 82 -3.53 3.43 -13.11
C GLN A 82 -4.87 4.18 -13.17
N GLU A 83 -5.73 4.02 -12.17
CA GLU A 83 -6.98 4.80 -12.03
C GLU A 83 -6.76 6.31 -11.85
N ASN A 84 -5.65 6.71 -11.24
CA ASN A 84 -5.31 8.10 -10.97
C ASN A 84 -4.40 8.73 -12.03
N VAL A 85 -3.69 7.90 -12.83
CA VAL A 85 -2.73 8.36 -13.85
C VAL A 85 -3.35 9.41 -14.77
N LYS A 86 -4.53 9.13 -15.33
CA LYS A 86 -5.15 10.01 -16.32
C LYS A 86 -5.53 11.38 -15.74
N THR A 87 -5.97 11.39 -14.48
CA THR A 87 -6.31 12.62 -13.75
C THR A 87 -5.05 13.44 -13.50
N LEU A 88 -4.03 12.83 -12.90
CA LEU A 88 -2.77 13.51 -12.54
C LEU A 88 -1.98 13.98 -13.76
N GLU A 89 -2.02 13.24 -14.87
CA GLU A 89 -1.40 13.64 -16.14
C GLU A 89 -2.18 14.82 -16.77
N SER A 90 -3.51 14.82 -16.71
CA SER A 90 -4.34 15.94 -17.20
C SER A 90 -4.17 17.21 -16.35
N GLU A 91 -3.91 17.06 -15.05
CA GLU A 91 -3.56 18.17 -14.15
C GLU A 91 -2.11 18.65 -14.31
N GLY A 92 -1.31 17.98 -15.16
CA GLY A 92 0.08 18.33 -15.39
C GLY A 92 1.00 18.03 -14.20
N GLN A 93 0.59 17.16 -13.28
CA GLN A 93 1.36 16.82 -12.09
C GLN A 93 2.39 15.72 -12.34
N ILE A 94 2.10 14.80 -13.28
CA ILE A 94 2.97 13.66 -13.62
C ILE A 94 3.13 13.47 -15.12
N ASP A 95 4.20 12.78 -15.51
CA ASP A 95 4.47 12.33 -16.87
C ASP A 95 4.78 10.83 -16.88
N THR A 96 3.93 10.05 -17.55
CA THR A 96 4.08 8.58 -17.67
C THR A 96 4.90 8.15 -18.88
N SER A 97 5.40 9.09 -19.68
CA SER A 97 6.21 8.79 -20.86
C SER A 97 7.47 8.05 -20.45
N LYS A 98 7.76 6.93 -21.13
CA LYS A 98 8.95 6.12 -20.88
C LYS A 98 10.23 6.95 -20.96
N ALA A 99 10.30 7.92 -21.88
CA ALA A 99 11.45 8.82 -21.99
C ALA A 99 11.60 9.72 -20.76
N ALA A 100 10.49 10.25 -20.24
CA ALA A 100 10.48 11.11 -19.06
C ALA A 100 10.86 10.35 -17.79
N VAL A 101 10.33 9.13 -17.61
CA VAL A 101 10.69 8.25 -16.49
C VAL A 101 12.16 7.86 -16.54
N THR A 102 12.69 7.46 -17.71
CA THR A 102 14.12 7.14 -17.86
C THR A 102 15.01 8.35 -17.58
N TYR A 103 14.61 9.54 -18.05
CA TYR A 103 15.35 10.77 -17.77
C TYR A 103 15.37 11.09 -16.28
N ALA A 104 14.22 11.00 -15.61
CA ALA A 104 14.11 11.16 -14.15
C ALA A 104 15.00 10.17 -13.38
N LEU A 105 15.04 8.90 -13.80
CA LEU A 105 15.93 7.89 -13.20
C LEU A 105 17.43 8.15 -13.48
N SER A 106 17.75 8.91 -14.53
CA SER A 106 19.14 9.25 -14.89
C SER A 106 19.66 10.48 -14.14
N LEU A 107 18.76 11.32 -13.63
CA LEU A 107 19.13 12.41 -12.76
C LEU A 107 19.57 11.78 -11.43
N LYS A 108 20.84 11.97 -11.05
CA LYS A 108 21.26 11.67 -9.68
C LYS A 108 20.38 12.50 -8.76
N THR A 109 19.56 11.84 -7.95
CA THR A 109 18.97 12.48 -6.78
C THR A 109 20.13 12.80 -5.85
N ASP A 110 20.67 14.01 -5.97
CA ASP A 110 21.51 14.59 -4.92
C ASP A 110 20.57 14.75 -3.72
N ASP A 111 20.70 13.85 -2.75
CA ASP A 111 20.03 13.90 -1.44
C ASP A 111 20.70 14.96 -0.56
#